data_AF-A0A8T3TYB1-F1
#
_entry.id   AF-A0A8T3TYB1-F1
#
_cell.length_a   1.000
_cell.length_b   1.000
_cell.length_c   1.000
_cell.angle_alpha   90.00
_cell.angle_beta   90.00
_cell.angle_gamma   90.00
#
_symmetry.space_group_name_H-M   'P 1'
#
loop_
_entity.id
_entity.type
_entity.pdbx_description
1 polymer ?
#
loop_
_entity_poly.entity_id
_entity_poly.type
_entity_poly.pdbx_seq_one_letter_code
_entity_poly.pdbx_strand_id
1 'polypeptide(L)'
;MFVPVDPDLLLGIRDALDGRGRLFATVLAFGSAPRDPVKAVATELGLAAIGSDDVTDGLVRRSEHRRRVACHLLRRGPRTVRGQLAMALIVVEESVVQRLVRAGRLRRWRTVVDLRGPD
;
A
#
# COMPACT_ATOMS: atom_id res chain seq x y z
N MET A 1 8.85 12.38 -4.92
CA MET A 1 7.45 12.78 -5.11
C MET A 1 6.61 11.88 -4.21
N PHE A 2 6.04 12.46 -3.16
CA PHE A 2 5.05 11.83 -2.29
C PHE A 2 3.70 12.03 -2.99
N VAL A 3 2.89 10.99 -3.16
CA VAL A 3 1.49 11.18 -3.56
C VAL A 3 0.72 11.27 -2.26
N PRO A 4 0.35 12.49 -1.80
CA PRO A 4 -0.44 12.61 -0.59
C PRO A 4 -1.79 11.93 -0.80
N VAL A 5 -2.31 11.33 0.27
CA VAL A 5 -3.74 11.01 0.30
C VAL A 5 -4.46 12.35 0.33
N ASP A 6 -5.35 12.56 -0.63
CA ASP A 6 -6.15 13.78 -0.71
C ASP A 6 -7.07 13.88 0.51
N PRO A 7 -6.99 14.96 1.32
CA PRO A 7 -7.93 15.18 2.42
C PRO A 7 -9.40 15.13 2.00
N ASP A 8 -9.70 15.60 0.79
CA ASP A 8 -11.05 15.63 0.25
C ASP A 8 -11.61 14.21 0.02
N LEU A 9 -10.73 13.22 -0.21
CA LEU A 9 -11.15 11.82 -0.31
C LEU A 9 -11.68 11.30 1.04
N LEU A 10 -10.96 11.60 2.13
CA LEU A 10 -11.37 11.17 3.48
C LEU A 10 -12.65 11.89 3.92
N LEU A 11 -12.78 13.18 3.62
CA LEU A 11 -14.00 13.95 3.86
C LEU A 11 -15.17 13.43 3.03
N GLY A 12 -14.98 13.18 1.74
CA GLY A 12 -16.02 12.63 0.87
C GLY A 12 -16.51 11.25 1.33
N ILE A 13 -15.60 10.38 1.80
CA ILE A 13 -15.98 9.08 2.39
C ILE A 13 -16.78 9.29 3.69
N ARG A 14 -16.34 10.21 4.54
CA ARG A 14 -17.04 10.53 5.80
C ARG A 14 -18.46 11.03 5.52
N ASP A 15 -18.59 11.99 4.61
CA ASP A 15 -19.85 12.63 4.30
C ASP A 15 -20.81 11.64 3.61
N ALA A 16 -20.31 10.76 2.75
CA ALA A 16 -21.08 9.66 2.16
C ALA A 16 -21.59 8.63 3.19
N LEU A 17 -21.00 8.61 4.39
CA LEU A 17 -21.37 7.73 5.50
C LEU A 17 -22.04 8.50 6.65
N ASP A 18 -22.44 9.76 6.43
CA ASP A 18 -23.04 10.65 7.44
C ASP A 18 -22.18 10.75 8.73
N GLY A 19 -20.86 10.68 8.61
CA GLY A 19 -19.94 10.69 9.76
C GLY A 19 -20.04 9.44 10.64
N ARG A 20 -20.65 8.36 10.15
CA ARG A 20 -20.83 7.12 10.91
C ARG A 20 -19.95 6.00 10.35
N GLY A 21 -19.28 5.30 11.26
CA GLY A 21 -18.58 4.07 10.94
C GLY A 21 -17.06 4.22 10.97
N ARG A 22 -16.39 3.18 10.47
CA ARG A 22 -14.93 3.06 10.51
C ARG A 22 -14.41 2.82 9.11
N LEU A 23 -13.39 3.57 8.72
CA LEU A 23 -12.65 3.33 7.49
C LEU A 23 -11.49 2.39 7.77
N PHE A 24 -11.43 1.27 7.05
CA PHE A 24 -10.27 0.41 6.98
C PHE A 24 -9.51 0.70 5.68
N ALA A 25 -8.31 1.27 5.79
CA ALA A 25 -7.47 1.63 4.66
C ALA A 25 -6.19 0.78 4.65
N THR A 26 -5.73 0.41 3.45
CA THR A 26 -4.39 -0.15 3.27
C THR A 26 -3.69 0.61 2.17
N VAL A 27 -2.57 1.25 2.51
CA VAL A 27 -1.89 2.21 1.64
C VAL A 27 -0.41 1.89 1.49
N LEU A 28 0.15 2.27 0.35
CA LEU A 28 1.60 2.25 0.11
C LEU A 28 2.12 3.67 0.22
N ALA A 29 3.11 3.87 1.08
CA ALA A 29 3.79 5.14 1.27
C ALA A 29 5.18 5.07 0.64
N PHE A 30 5.49 6.02 -0.24
CA PHE A 30 6.78 6.13 -0.92
C PHE A 30 7.47 7.45 -0.53
N GLY A 31 8.78 7.42 -0.24
CA GLY A 31 9.50 8.63 0.18
C GLY A 31 10.93 8.35 0.66
N SER A 32 11.58 9.33 1.29
CA SER A 32 12.86 9.14 2.00
C SER A 32 12.65 8.59 3.43
N ALA A 33 11.51 8.92 4.04
CA ALA A 33 11.07 8.42 5.34
C ALA A 33 9.54 8.26 5.32
N PRO A 34 9.00 7.26 4.61
CA PRO A 34 7.55 7.09 4.43
C PRO A 34 6.88 6.82 5.78
N ARG A 35 5.92 7.67 6.15
CA ARG A 35 5.03 7.52 7.32
C ARG A 35 3.64 7.11 6.86
N ASP A 36 2.76 6.74 7.79
CA ASP A 36 1.36 6.44 7.48
C ASP A 36 0.64 7.70 6.97
N PRO A 37 0.30 7.78 5.68
CA PRO A 37 -0.32 8.96 5.10
C PRO A 37 -1.78 9.10 5.49
N VAL A 38 -2.49 7.99 5.75
CA VAL A 38 -3.90 8.02 6.15
C VAL A 38 -4.01 8.53 7.57
N LYS A 39 -3.14 8.07 8.47
CA LYS A 39 -3.10 8.58 9.84
C LYS A 39 -2.75 10.07 9.89
N ALA A 40 -1.81 10.52 9.05
CA ALA A 40 -1.44 11.93 8.98
C ALA A 40 -2.64 12.81 8.60
N VAL A 41 -3.32 12.48 7.50
CA VAL A 41 -4.50 13.23 7.04
C VAL A 41 -5.68 13.11 8.01
N ALA A 42 -5.93 11.93 8.59
CA ALA A 42 -6.96 11.78 9.61
C ALA A 42 -6.72 12.69 10.82
N THR A 43 -5.46 12.79 11.27
CA THR A 43 -5.07 13.69 12.37
C THR A 43 -5.32 15.15 12.01
N GLU A 44 -4.97 15.57 10.79
CA GLU A 44 -5.21 16.94 10.29
C GLU A 44 -6.70 17.29 10.24
N LEU A 45 -7.56 16.31 9.96
CA LEU A 45 -9.02 16.46 9.90
C LEU A 45 -9.72 16.29 11.27
N GLY A 46 -8.96 16.07 12.36
CA GLY A 46 -9.52 15.82 13.69
C GLY A 46 -10.20 14.47 13.85
N LEU A 47 -9.94 13.52 12.95
CA LEU A 47 -10.48 12.16 13.00
C LEU A 47 -9.56 11.23 13.79
N ALA A 48 -10.16 10.32 14.56
CA ALA A 48 -9.41 9.39 15.40
C ALA A 48 -8.86 8.19 14.61
N ALA A 49 -7.55 8.05 14.51
CA ALA A 49 -6.93 6.83 13.99
C ALA A 49 -6.86 5.75 15.10
N ILE A 50 -7.84 4.84 15.12
CA ILE A 50 -8.00 3.76 16.11
C ILE A 50 -6.82 2.77 16.06
N GLY A 51 -6.26 2.54 14.87
CA GLY A 51 -5.13 1.63 14.68
C GLY A 51 -4.31 1.98 13.45
N SER A 52 -3.00 1.74 13.51
CA SER A 52 -2.06 1.99 12.42
C SER A 52 -0.88 1.03 12.55
N ASP A 53 -0.83 0.05 11.64
CA ASP A 53 0.18 -1.01 11.63
C ASP A 53 1.05 -0.90 10.38
N ASP A 54 2.37 -0.94 10.58
CA ASP A 54 3.31 -1.15 9.48
C ASP A 54 3.29 -2.63 9.08
N VAL A 55 2.68 -2.92 7.94
CA VAL A 55 2.53 -4.26 7.37
C VAL A 55 3.48 -4.49 6.19
N THR A 56 4.62 -3.79 6.15
CA THR A 56 5.63 -3.90 5.10
C THR A 56 6.18 -5.31 4.96
N ASP A 57 6.39 -6.04 6.06
CA ASP A 57 6.84 -7.44 6.01
C ASP A 57 5.88 -8.34 5.22
N GLY A 58 4.57 -8.12 5.37
CA GLY A 58 3.55 -8.83 4.62
C GLY A 58 3.53 -8.46 3.13
N LEU A 59 3.99 -7.27 2.76
CA LEU A 59 4.25 -6.88 1.37
C LEU A 59 5.48 -7.63 0.84
N VAL A 60 6.59 -7.65 1.59
CA VAL A 60 7.84 -8.31 1.20
C VAL A 60 7.63 -9.81 0.97
N ARG A 61 6.98 -10.52 1.90
CA ARG A 61 6.72 -11.96 1.76
C ARG A 61 5.90 -12.28 0.50
N ARG A 62 4.87 -11.46 0.20
CA ARG A 62 4.05 -11.64 -1.01
C ARG A 62 4.84 -11.33 -2.27
N SER A 63 5.64 -10.27 -2.26
CA SER A 63 6.54 -9.90 -3.34
C SER A 63 7.54 -11.03 -3.67
N GLU A 64 8.17 -11.59 -2.64
CA GLU A 64 9.07 -12.75 -2.77
C GLU A 64 8.38 -13.98 -3.32
N HIS A 65 7.16 -14.27 -2.86
CA HIS A 65 6.38 -15.38 -3.38
C HIS A 65 6.05 -15.18 -4.87
N ARG A 66 5.52 -14.02 -5.26
CA ARG A 66 5.21 -13.70 -6.67
C ARG A 66 6.43 -13.78 -7.55
N ARG A 67 7.57 -13.25 -7.10
CA ARG A 67 8.84 -13.34 -7.83
C ARG A 67 9.28 -14.79 -8.00
N ARG A 68 9.21 -15.63 -6.95
CA ARG A 68 9.56 -17.05 -7.04
C ARG A 68 8.68 -17.78 -8.06
N VAL A 69 7.37 -17.53 -8.04
CA VAL A 69 6.43 -18.11 -9.00
C VAL A 69 6.72 -17.64 -10.42
N ALA A 70 6.95 -16.34 -10.64
CA ALA A 70 7.27 -15.80 -11.95
C ALA A 70 8.60 -16.36 -12.50
N CYS A 71 9.65 -16.45 -11.68
CA CYS A 71 10.91 -17.09 -12.05
C CYS A 71 10.74 -18.58 -12.39
N HIS A 72 9.88 -19.29 -11.65
CA HIS A 72 9.56 -20.69 -11.95
C HIS A 72 8.87 -20.81 -13.31
N LEU A 73 7.87 -19.97 -13.57
CA LEU A 73 7.11 -19.95 -14.83
C LEU A 73 7.94 -19.50 -16.04
N LEU A 74 8.89 -18.58 -15.87
CA LEU A 74 9.85 -18.25 -16.93
C LEU A 74 10.66 -19.48 -17.36
N ARG A 75 11.12 -20.28 -16.39
CA ARG A 75 12.00 -21.43 -16.65
C ARG A 75 11.24 -22.66 -17.16
N ARG A 76 10.04 -22.92 -16.64
CA ARG A 76 9.31 -24.19 -16.85
C ARG A 76 7.91 -24.02 -17.44
N GLY A 77 7.42 -22.80 -17.58
CA GLY A 77 6.08 -22.52 -18.09
C GLY A 77 5.99 -22.51 -19.61
N PRO A 78 4.77 -22.29 -20.15
CA PRO A 78 4.53 -22.19 -21.58
C PRO A 78 5.41 -21.11 -22.24
N ARG A 79 6.04 -21.43 -23.38
CA ARG A 79 6.99 -20.55 -24.07
C ARG A 79 6.32 -19.56 -25.04
N THR A 80 5.19 -19.00 -24.66
CA THR A 80 4.60 -17.92 -25.45
C THR A 80 5.35 -16.61 -25.18
N VAL A 81 5.61 -15.82 -26.21
CA VAL A 81 6.31 -14.52 -26.08
C VAL A 81 5.60 -13.62 -25.06
N ARG A 82 4.26 -13.54 -25.15
CA ARG A 82 3.43 -12.76 -24.21
C ARG A 82 3.54 -13.26 -22.77
N GLY A 83 3.54 -14.59 -22.56
CA GLY A 83 3.67 -15.17 -21.23
C GLY A 83 5.05 -14.92 -20.61
N GLN A 84 6.11 -15.08 -21.40
CA GLN A 84 7.49 -14.81 -20.96
C GLN A 84 7.67 -13.34 -20.60
N LEU A 85 7.17 -12.42 -21.44
CA LEU A 85 7.21 -10.97 -21.16
C LEU A 85 6.47 -10.62 -19.87
N ALA A 86 5.25 -11.14 -19.69
CA ALA A 86 4.47 -10.89 -18.49
C ALA A 86 5.18 -11.36 -17.22
N MET A 87 5.79 -12.55 -17.24
CA MET A 87 6.53 -13.05 -16.09
C MET A 87 7.82 -12.26 -15.83
N ALA A 88 8.54 -11.85 -16.88
CA ALA A 88 9.71 -11.00 -16.76
C ALA A 88 9.37 -9.65 -16.12
N LEU A 89 8.26 -9.03 -16.52
CA LEU A 89 7.76 -7.79 -15.91
C LEU A 89 7.47 -7.97 -14.42
N ILE A 90 6.80 -9.05 -14.02
CA ILE A 90 6.56 -9.34 -12.59
C ILE A 90 7.88 -9.44 -11.84
N VAL A 91 8.89 -10.14 -12.36
CA VAL A 91 10.19 -10.26 -11.69
C VAL A 91 10.85 -8.88 -11.50
N VAL A 92 10.77 -8.01 -12.51
CA VAL A 92 11.30 -6.65 -12.45
C VAL A 92 10.54 -5.81 -11.42
N GLU A 93 9.22 -5.79 -11.48
CA GLU A 93 8.35 -5.05 -10.54
C GLU A 93 8.65 -5.45 -9.10
N GLU A 94 8.68 -6.75 -8.80
CA GLU A 94 8.92 -7.24 -7.44
C GLU A 94 10.36 -6.96 -6.97
N SER A 95 11.32 -6.88 -7.90
CA SER A 95 12.69 -6.48 -7.58
C SER A 95 12.78 -4.99 -7.24
N VAL A 96 12.00 -4.14 -7.92
CA VAL A 96 11.90 -2.70 -7.60
C VAL A 96 11.27 -2.52 -6.22
N VAL A 97 10.15 -3.19 -5.93
CA VAL A 97 9.51 -3.17 -4.61
C VAL A 97 10.49 -3.51 -3.51
N GLN A 98 11.24 -4.62 -3.63
CA GLN A 98 12.22 -5.01 -2.63
C GLN A 98 13.35 -3.99 -2.45
N ARG A 99 13.87 -3.43 -3.55
CA ARG A 99 14.92 -2.40 -3.48
C ARG A 99 14.42 -1.15 -2.76
N LEU A 100 13.19 -0.72 -3.05
CA LEU A 100 12.59 0.43 -2.38
C LEU A 100 12.37 0.17 -0.90
N VAL A 101 11.87 -1.02 -0.52
CA VAL A 101 11.71 -1.39 0.90
C VAL A 101 13.07 -1.44 1.61
N ARG A 102 14.07 -2.10 1.03
CA ARG A 102 15.43 -2.19 1.61
C ARG A 102 16.12 -0.83 1.75
N ALA A 103 15.86 0.08 0.82
CA ALA A 103 16.33 1.45 0.90
C ALA A 103 15.53 2.31 1.93
N GLY A 104 14.54 1.73 2.61
CA GLY A 104 13.66 2.46 3.54
C GLY A 104 12.69 3.42 2.84
N ARG A 105 12.50 3.27 1.53
CA ARG A 105 11.75 4.21 0.68
C ARG A 105 10.32 3.82 0.36
N LEU A 106 9.93 2.59 0.71
CA LEU A 106 8.57 2.09 0.54
C LEU A 106 8.13 1.40 1.83
N ARG A 107 6.96 1.79 2.34
CA ARG A 107 6.27 1.11 3.43
C ARG A 107 4.82 0.85 3.08
N ARG A 108 4.23 -0.19 3.67
CA ARG A 108 2.81 -0.48 3.57
C ARG A 108 2.17 -0.31 4.93
N TRP A 109 1.16 0.53 5.00
CA TRP A 109 0.40 0.78 6.22
C TRP A 109 -0.99 0.18 6.12
N ARG A 110 -1.49 -0.27 7.26
CA ARG A 110 -2.89 -0.64 7.47
C ARG A 110 -3.42 0.24 8.58
N THR A 111 -4.46 1.00 8.28
CA THR A 111 -4.94 2.06 9.16
C THR A 111 -6.44 1.93 9.32
N VAL A 112 -6.90 2.09 10.56
CA VAL A 112 -8.33 2.16 10.88
C VAL A 112 -8.60 3.55 11.43
N VAL A 113 -9.53 4.26 10.79
CA VAL A 113 -9.94 5.61 11.17
C VAL A 113 -11.41 5.56 11.59
N ASP A 114 -11.71 6.13 12.75
CA ASP A 114 -13.09 6.45 13.11
C ASP A 114 -13.53 7.68 12.32
N LEU A 115 -14.63 7.55 11.59
CA LEU A 115 -15.17 8.64 10.79
C LEU A 115 -16.12 9.54 11.58
N ARG A 116 -16.40 9.17 12.83
CA ARG A 116 -17.06 10.07 13.77
C ARG A 116 -16.17 11.29 13.95
N GLY A 117 -16.76 12.46 13.75
CA GLY A 117 -16.08 13.73 13.94
C GLY A 117 -15.59 13.90 15.39
N PRO A 118 -14.82 14.95 15.66
CA PRO A 118 -14.56 15.35 17.05
C PRO A 118 -15.90 15.59 17.77
N ASP A 119 -15.98 15.10 19.01
CA ASP A 119 -17.09 15.41 19.93
C ASP A 119 -17.19 16.92 20.21
#